data_AF-A0A8T7JSK9-F1
#
_entry.id   AF-A0A8T7JSK9-F1
#
_cell.length_a   1.000
_cell.length_b   1.000
_cell.length_c   1.000
_cell.angle_alpha   90.00
_cell.angle_beta   90.00
_cell.angle_gamma   90.00
#
_symmetry.space_group_name_H-M   'P 1'
#
loop_
_entity.id
_entity.type
_entity.pdbx_description
1 polymer ?
#
loop_
_entity_poly.entity_id
_entity_poly.type
_entity_poly.pdbx_seq_one_letter_code
_entity_poly.pdbx_strand_id
1 'polypeptide(L)'
;MFSYQRTYIGNVQAVILDWAGTTVDFGSFAPTAVFIRLFAERGVTITADDARSGMGLMKKDHLRTILARPTVAAAWEAKHGAPASEADVDSLFEAFVPMQIEVVKDYAEPIPGCLEAIEEIRERGIKIGSTTGYIRSMMDILMPVAEAKGYKPDST
;
A
#
# COMPACT_ATOMS: atom_id res chain seq x y z
N MET A 1 21.60 -36.59 -21.44
CA MET A 1 21.41 -35.14 -21.30
C MET A 1 21.74 -34.79 -19.86
N PHE A 2 22.76 -33.98 -19.60
CA PHE A 2 23.13 -33.59 -18.24
C PHE A 2 22.55 -32.21 -17.94
N SER A 3 21.88 -32.07 -16.80
CA SER A 3 21.41 -30.81 -16.24
C SER A 3 22.26 -30.53 -15.00
N TYR A 4 22.78 -29.31 -14.89
CA TYR A 4 23.51 -28.84 -13.71
C TYR A 4 22.71 -27.71 -13.05
N GLN A 5 22.33 -27.90 -11.80
CA GLN A 5 21.60 -26.92 -11.00
C GLN A 5 22.50 -26.44 -9.86
N ARG A 6 22.64 -25.12 -9.70
CA ARG A 6 23.33 -24.50 -8.56
C ARG A 6 22.31 -24.04 -7.54
N THR A 7 22.57 -24.36 -6.27
CA THR A 7 21.77 -23.91 -5.14
C THR A 7 22.60 -22.98 -4.29
N TYR A 8 22.01 -21.87 -3.84
CA TYR A 8 22.63 -20.98 -2.87
C TYR A 8 22.70 -21.67 -1.51
N ILE A 9 23.89 -21.70 -0.90
CA ILE A 9 24.15 -22.32 0.42
C ILE A 9 24.66 -21.30 1.46
N GLY A 10 24.66 -20.01 1.10
CA GLY A 10 25.07 -18.95 2.02
C GLY A 10 23.96 -18.57 2.99
N ASN A 11 24.30 -17.69 3.93
CA ASN A 11 23.33 -17.12 4.86
C ASN A 11 22.46 -16.08 4.16
N VAL A 12 21.27 -15.80 4.70
CA VAL A 12 20.45 -14.68 4.25
C VAL A 12 21.27 -13.39 4.32
N GLN A 13 21.32 -12.64 3.22
CA GLN A 13 22.13 -11.41 3.13
C GLN A 13 21.29 -10.13 3.21
N ALA A 14 20.01 -10.21 2.84
CA ALA A 14 19.10 -9.08 2.86
C ALA A 14 17.64 -9.53 3.01
N VAL A 15 16.81 -8.63 3.53
CA VAL A 15 15.35 -8.69 3.49
C VAL A 15 14.82 -7.46 2.79
N ILE A 16 13.75 -7.61 2.00
CA ILE A 16 13.03 -6.50 1.37
C ILE A 16 11.64 -6.48 1.97
N LEU A 17 11.31 -5.42 2.69
CA LEU A 17 10.07 -5.30 3.45
C LEU A 17 9.14 -4.29 2.78
N ASP A 18 7.85 -4.63 2.70
CA ASP A 18 6.85 -3.62 2.34
C ASP A 18 6.62 -2.62 3.49
N TRP A 19 5.94 -1.51 3.19
CA TRP A 19 5.60 -0.48 4.18
C TRP A 19 4.27 -0.76 4.88
N ALA A 20 3.14 -0.45 4.23
CA ALA A 20 1.83 -0.42 4.87
C ALA A 20 1.24 -1.82 5.09
N GLY A 21 1.08 -2.20 6.36
CA GLY A 21 0.65 -3.53 6.78
C GLY A 21 1.80 -4.51 7.02
N THR A 22 3.06 -4.10 6.81
CA THR A 22 4.24 -4.94 7.04
C THR A 22 5.21 -4.33 8.05
N THR A 23 5.53 -3.04 7.91
CA THR A 23 6.44 -2.35 8.83
C THR A 23 5.75 -1.21 9.57
N VAL A 24 4.81 -0.52 8.91
CA VAL A 24 3.95 0.53 9.50
C VAL A 24 2.48 0.26 9.15
N ASP A 25 1.55 1.08 9.66
CA ASP A 25 0.11 1.00 9.35
C ASP A 25 -0.47 -0.40 9.62
N PHE A 26 -0.60 -0.76 10.90
CA PHE A 26 -1.15 -2.06 11.32
C PHE A 26 -2.53 -2.29 10.69
N GLY A 27 -2.65 -3.28 9.82
CA GLY A 27 -3.89 -3.59 9.09
C GLY A 27 -4.06 -2.86 7.75
N SER A 28 -3.13 -1.99 7.35
CA SER A 28 -3.16 -1.19 6.11
C SER A 28 -4.47 -0.38 5.99
N PHE A 29 -4.77 0.39 7.03
CA PHE A 29 -6.01 1.14 7.12
C PHE A 29 -5.96 2.46 6.35
N ALA A 30 -4.77 3.05 6.15
CA ALA A 30 -4.67 4.37 5.49
C ALA A 30 -5.29 4.35 4.09
N PRO A 31 -4.94 3.41 3.18
CA PRO A 31 -5.55 3.36 1.85
C PRO A 31 -7.04 3.02 1.92
N THR A 32 -7.42 2.13 2.84
CA THR A 32 -8.81 1.67 3.00
C THR A 32 -9.73 2.84 3.35
N ALA A 33 -9.35 3.67 4.32
CA ALA A 33 -10.13 4.82 4.75
C ALA A 33 -10.28 5.86 3.62
N VAL A 34 -9.20 6.10 2.87
CA VAL A 34 -9.21 7.05 1.75
C VAL A 34 -10.08 6.56 0.60
N PHE A 35 -10.05 5.26 0.25
CA PHE A 35 -10.95 4.74 -0.78
C PHE A 35 -12.42 4.89 -0.39
N ILE A 36 -12.79 4.56 0.85
CA ILE A 36 -14.18 4.72 1.32
C ILE A 36 -14.62 6.18 1.19
N ARG A 37 -13.78 7.12 1.64
CA ARG A 37 -14.08 8.56 1.53
C ARG A 37 -14.16 9.02 0.07
N LEU A 38 -13.19 8.63 -0.76
CA LEU A 38 -13.12 8.99 -2.17
C LEU A 38 -14.38 8.57 -2.93
N PHE A 39 -14.81 7.32 -2.76
CA PHE A 39 -16.02 6.82 -3.42
C PHE A 39 -17.28 7.50 -2.87
N ALA A 40 -17.34 7.75 -1.55
CA ALA A 40 -18.44 8.50 -0.95
C ALA A 40 -18.56 9.93 -1.51
N GLU A 41 -17.45 10.62 -1.76
CA GLU A 41 -17.43 11.94 -2.41
C GLU A 41 -17.91 11.88 -3.88
N ARG A 42 -17.79 10.73 -4.55
CA ARG A 42 -18.40 10.47 -5.87
C ARG A 42 -19.86 9.99 -5.77
N GLY A 43 -20.39 9.82 -4.56
CA GLY A 43 -21.75 9.36 -4.30
C GLY A 43 -21.94 7.86 -4.48
N VAL A 44 -20.86 7.08 -4.36
CA VAL A 44 -20.88 5.61 -4.37
C VAL A 44 -20.43 5.11 -3.00
N THR A 45 -21.28 4.38 -2.30
CA THR A 45 -20.93 3.80 -1.00
C THR A 45 -20.25 2.45 -1.22
N ILE A 46 -19.04 2.29 -0.68
CA ILE A 46 -18.30 1.02 -0.70
C ILE A 46 -18.03 0.54 0.72
N THR A 47 -17.94 -0.78 0.91
CA THR A 47 -17.56 -1.39 2.19
C THR A 47 -16.04 -1.44 2.35
N ALA A 48 -15.57 -1.73 3.57
CA ALA A 48 -14.15 -1.97 3.81
C ALA A 48 -13.64 -3.21 3.04
N ASP A 49 -14.49 -4.22 2.83
CA ASP A 49 -14.14 -5.40 2.01
C ASP A 49 -13.98 -5.03 0.53
N ASP A 50 -14.85 -4.16 0.01
CA ASP A 50 -14.71 -3.65 -1.35
C ASP A 50 -13.40 -2.85 -1.49
N ALA A 51 -13.13 -1.95 -0.55
CA ALA A 51 -11.93 -1.11 -0.55
C ALA A 51 -10.62 -1.91 -0.45
N ARG A 52 -10.64 -3.12 0.13
CA ARG A 52 -9.45 -3.97 0.31
C ARG A 52 -9.20 -4.95 -0.83
N SER A 53 -10.10 -5.04 -1.81
CA SER A 53 -10.06 -6.06 -2.87
C SER A 53 -8.80 -6.05 -3.74
N GLY A 54 -8.15 -4.88 -3.87
CA GLY A 54 -6.91 -4.71 -4.62
C GLY A 54 -5.68 -4.39 -3.76
N MET A 55 -5.69 -4.71 -2.47
CA MET A 55 -4.53 -4.44 -1.59
C MET A 55 -3.22 -5.03 -2.15
N GLY A 56 -2.17 -4.21 -2.16
CA GLY A 56 -0.85 -4.55 -2.70
C GLY A 56 -0.67 -4.26 -4.19
N LEU A 57 -1.74 -3.97 -4.94
CA LEU A 57 -1.65 -3.55 -6.33
C LEU A 57 -1.23 -2.08 -6.46
N MET A 58 -0.75 -1.73 -7.65
CA MET A 58 -0.57 -0.32 -8.03
C MET A 58 -1.91 0.40 -7.92
N LYS A 59 -1.91 1.66 -7.46
CA LYS A 59 -3.14 2.36 -7.02
C LYS A 59 -4.23 2.44 -8.09
N LYS A 60 -3.88 2.60 -9.37
CA LYS A 60 -4.86 2.57 -10.47
C LYS A 60 -5.46 1.17 -10.66
N ASP A 61 -4.64 0.12 -10.58
CA ASP A 61 -5.12 -1.26 -10.64
C ASP A 61 -5.99 -1.63 -9.43
N HIS A 62 -5.69 -1.08 -8.26
CA HIS A 62 -6.54 -1.20 -7.08
C HIS A 62 -7.90 -0.54 -7.33
N LEU A 63 -7.94 0.70 -7.84
CA LEU A 63 -9.20 1.39 -8.20
C LEU A 63 -10.02 0.60 -9.22
N ARG A 64 -9.38 0.05 -10.27
CA ARG A 64 -10.05 -0.84 -11.24
C ARG A 64 -10.66 -2.06 -10.56
N THR A 65 -9.94 -2.67 -9.63
CA THR A 65 -10.41 -3.84 -8.87
C THR A 65 -11.62 -3.50 -7.98
N ILE A 66 -11.64 -2.32 -7.36
CA ILE A 66 -12.79 -1.83 -6.58
C ILE A 66 -13.99 -1.61 -7.51
N LEU A 67 -13.79 -0.89 -8.62
CA LEU A 67 -14.84 -0.60 -9.61
C LEU A 67 -15.41 -1.85 -10.28
N ALA A 68 -14.60 -2.90 -10.44
CA ALA A 68 -15.02 -4.17 -11.02
C ALA A 68 -15.87 -5.04 -10.07
N ARG A 69 -15.96 -4.69 -8.78
CA ARG A 69 -16.80 -5.44 -7.85
C ARG A 69 -18.28 -5.28 -8.21
N PRO A 70 -19.09 -6.36 -8.28
CA PRO A 70 -20.45 -6.29 -8.79
C PRO A 70 -21.34 -5.23 -8.10
N THR A 71 -21.23 -5.13 -6.77
CA THR A 71 -21.96 -4.14 -5.95
C THR A 71 -21.54 -2.71 -6.26
N VAL A 72 -20.23 -2.48 -6.42
CA VAL A 72 -19.66 -1.16 -6.72
C VAL A 72 -19.95 -0.74 -8.15
N ALA A 73 -19.80 -1.66 -9.12
CA ALA A 73 -20.09 -1.42 -10.53
C ALA A 73 -21.56 -1.00 -10.73
N ALA A 74 -22.50 -1.73 -10.11
CA ALA A 74 -23.92 -1.41 -10.18
C ALA A 74 -24.24 -0.05 -9.52
N ALA A 75 -23.63 0.24 -8.36
CA ALA A 75 -23.82 1.53 -7.68
C ALA A 75 -23.22 2.70 -8.50
N TRP A 76 -22.08 2.49 -9.13
CA TRP A 76 -21.43 3.45 -10.01
C TRP A 76 -22.31 3.76 -11.23
N GLU A 77 -22.76 2.74 -11.94
CA GLU A 77 -23.62 2.91 -13.11
C GLU A 77 -24.96 3.56 -12.75
N ALA A 78 -25.57 3.20 -11.62
CA ALA A 78 -26.78 3.85 -11.13
C ALA A 78 -26.56 5.35 -10.80
N LYS A 79 -25.36 5.72 -10.33
CA LYS A 79 -25.02 7.09 -9.95
C LYS A 79 -24.60 7.96 -11.13
N HIS A 80 -23.85 7.39 -12.08
CA HIS A 80 -23.18 8.13 -13.17
C HIS A 80 -23.79 7.86 -14.55
N GLY A 81 -24.72 6.90 -14.66
CA GLY A 81 -25.46 6.57 -15.90
C GLY A 81 -24.71 5.69 -16.89
N ALA A 82 -23.48 5.28 -16.58
CA ALA A 82 -22.67 4.39 -17.40
C ALA A 82 -21.65 3.61 -16.52
N PRO A 83 -21.14 2.47 -17.00
CA PRO A 83 -20.01 1.79 -16.38
C PRO A 83 -18.78 2.68 -16.27
N ALA A 84 -17.96 2.47 -15.24
CA ALA A 84 -16.75 3.24 -15.03
C ALA A 84 -15.76 3.08 -16.19
N SER A 85 -15.23 4.20 -16.67
CA SER A 85 -14.23 4.27 -17.73
C SER A 85 -12.81 4.41 -17.17
N GLU A 86 -11.81 4.26 -18.04
CA GLU A 86 -10.41 4.55 -17.66
C GLU A 86 -10.21 6.03 -17.28
N ALA A 87 -10.98 6.95 -17.86
CA ALA A 87 -10.94 8.36 -17.47
C ALA A 87 -11.47 8.58 -16.03
N ASP A 88 -12.43 7.77 -15.59
CA ASP A 88 -12.90 7.79 -14.20
C ASP A 88 -11.85 7.25 -13.25
N VAL A 89 -11.12 6.18 -13.62
CA VAL A 89 -9.99 5.65 -12.85
C VAL A 89 -8.91 6.71 -12.68
N ASP A 90 -8.59 7.46 -13.74
CA ASP A 90 -7.61 8.53 -13.70
C ASP A 90 -8.08 9.68 -12.78
N SER A 91 -9.33 10.12 -12.91
CA SER A 91 -9.93 11.17 -12.05
C SER A 91 -10.00 10.75 -10.57
N LEU A 92 -10.33 9.49 -10.30
CA LEU A 92 -10.30 8.93 -8.94
C LEU A 92 -8.88 8.89 -8.40
N PHE A 93 -7.90 8.50 -9.22
CA PHE A 93 -6.50 8.47 -8.82
C PHE A 93 -5.96 9.86 -8.50
N GLU A 94 -6.25 10.85 -9.33
CA GLU A 94 -5.86 12.25 -9.10
C GLU A 94 -6.45 12.81 -7.80
N ALA A 95 -7.71 12.48 -7.50
CA ALA A 95 -8.36 12.87 -6.25
C ALA A 95 -7.84 12.06 -5.03
N PHE A 96 -7.44 10.80 -5.24
CA PHE A 96 -6.91 9.93 -4.19
C PHE A 96 -5.57 10.44 -3.64
N VAL A 97 -4.66 10.88 -4.52
CA VAL A 97 -3.28 11.27 -4.13
C VAL A 97 -3.24 12.31 -2.99
N PRO A 98 -3.90 13.48 -3.10
CA PRO A 98 -3.86 14.47 -2.02
C PRO A 98 -4.52 13.97 -0.74
N MET A 99 -5.64 13.23 -0.82
CA MET A 99 -6.30 12.67 0.36
C MET A 99 -5.40 11.66 1.09
N GLN A 100 -4.71 10.80 0.33
CA GLN A 100 -3.77 9.84 0.89
C GLN A 100 -2.58 10.53 1.54
N ILE A 101 -2.05 11.60 0.93
CA ILE A 101 -0.97 12.40 1.50
C ILE A 101 -1.36 13.00 2.86
N GLU A 102 -2.60 13.48 3.00
CA GLU A 102 -3.07 14.07 4.26
C GLU A 102 -3.06 13.07 5.41
N VAL A 103 -3.45 11.81 5.14
CA VAL A 103 -3.62 10.79 6.19
C VAL A 103 -2.37 9.92 6.39
N VAL A 104 -1.47 9.78 5.41
CA VAL A 104 -0.38 8.78 5.45
C VAL A 104 0.53 8.97 6.68
N LYS A 105 0.72 10.22 7.13
CA LYS A 105 1.50 10.56 8.33
C LYS A 105 0.87 9.99 9.62
N ASP A 106 -0.45 9.87 9.66
CA ASP A 106 -1.19 9.41 10.85
C ASP A 106 -1.04 7.89 11.03
N TYR A 107 -0.63 7.18 9.97
CA TYR A 107 -0.42 5.73 9.95
C TYR A 107 1.07 5.33 9.90
N ALA A 108 1.97 6.26 10.22
CA ALA A 108 3.42 6.03 10.20
C ALA A 108 3.96 5.24 11.42
N GLU A 109 3.09 4.81 12.33
CA GLU A 109 3.50 4.01 13.51
C GLU A 109 4.02 2.63 13.08
N PRO A 110 5.23 2.23 13.52
CA PRO A 110 5.70 0.88 13.33
C PRO A 110 4.72 -0.14 13.93
N ILE A 111 4.52 -1.27 13.26
CA ILE A 111 3.67 -2.33 13.80
C ILE A 111 4.31 -2.96 15.06
N PRO A 112 3.53 -3.52 15.99
CA PRO A 112 4.08 -4.15 17.19
C PRO A 112 5.09 -5.26 16.85
N GLY A 113 6.26 -5.25 17.49
CA GLY A 113 7.34 -6.20 17.23
C GLY A 113 8.22 -5.85 16.03
N CYS A 114 7.88 -4.82 15.24
CA CYS A 114 8.65 -4.47 14.04
C CYS A 114 10.07 -4.00 14.40
N LEU A 115 10.20 -3.08 15.36
CA LEU A 115 11.49 -2.49 15.70
C LEU A 115 12.43 -3.54 16.30
N GLU A 116 11.91 -4.42 17.15
CA GLU A 116 12.64 -5.54 17.72
C GLU A 116 13.14 -6.50 16.63
N ALA A 117 12.29 -6.84 15.66
CA ALA A 117 12.69 -7.68 14.54
C ALA A 117 13.75 -7.00 13.66
N ILE A 118 13.63 -5.69 13.42
CA ILE A 118 14.59 -4.91 12.65
C ILE A 118 15.96 -4.87 13.35
N GLU A 119 15.97 -4.70 14.67
CA GLU A 119 17.19 -4.75 15.47
C GLU A 119 17.87 -6.13 15.38
N GLU A 120 17.12 -7.21 15.56
CA GLU A 120 17.65 -8.58 15.45
C GLU A 120 18.21 -8.88 14.05
N ILE A 121 17.55 -8.40 12.99
CA ILE A 121 18.02 -8.53 11.60
C ILE A 121 19.35 -7.78 11.42
N ARG A 122 19.47 -6.58 12.01
CA ARG A 122 20.69 -5.77 11.95
C ARG A 122 21.84 -6.41 12.73
N GLU A 123 21.59 -6.96 13.92
CA GLU A 123 22.60 -7.68 14.72
C GLU A 123 23.20 -8.88 13.98
N ARG A 124 22.39 -9.54 13.14
CA ARG A 124 22.83 -10.66 12.28
C ARG A 124 23.61 -10.20 11.04
N GLY A 125 23.81 -8.89 10.84
CA GLY A 125 24.52 -8.32 9.70
C GLY A 125 23.74 -8.40 8.39
N ILE A 126 22.41 -8.56 8.46
CA ILE A 126 21.52 -8.68 7.29
C ILE A 126 21.07 -7.27 6.87
N LYS A 127 21.11 -6.97 5.57
CA LYS A 127 20.67 -5.68 5.02
C LYS A 127 19.15 -5.56 4.94
N ILE A 128 18.63 -4.36 5.06
CA ILE A 128 17.19 -4.10 5.05
C ILE A 128 16.86 -3.15 3.90
N GLY A 129 16.27 -3.68 2.83
CA GLY A 129 15.65 -2.87 1.79
C GLY A 129 14.15 -2.73 2.02
N SER A 130 13.51 -1.85 1.25
CA SER A 130 12.06 -1.75 1.24
C SER A 130 11.51 -1.49 -0.15
N THR A 131 10.25 -1.85 -0.36
CA THR A 131 9.46 -1.50 -1.54
C THR A 131 8.07 -1.06 -1.11
N THR A 132 7.34 -0.36 -1.95
CA THR A 132 5.99 0.10 -1.60
C THR A 132 5.13 0.34 -2.83
N GLY A 133 3.81 0.23 -2.66
CA GLY A 133 2.82 0.73 -3.62
C GLY A 133 2.55 2.24 -3.52
N TYR A 134 3.20 2.96 -2.59
CA TYR A 134 3.11 4.41 -2.50
C TYR A 134 4.00 5.12 -3.53
N ILE A 135 3.51 6.25 -4.03
CA ILE A 135 4.30 7.11 -4.92
C ILE A 135 5.32 7.92 -4.12
N ARG A 136 6.33 8.47 -4.82
CA ARG A 136 7.44 9.20 -4.19
C ARG A 136 6.99 10.31 -3.24
N SER A 137 6.02 11.13 -3.64
CA SER A 137 5.51 12.24 -2.81
C SER A 137 4.87 11.80 -1.50
N MET A 138 4.27 10.60 -1.45
CA MET A 138 3.75 10.03 -0.22
C MET A 138 4.89 9.54 0.68
N MET A 139 5.91 8.93 0.09
CA MET A 139 7.09 8.42 0.81
C MET A 139 7.94 9.54 1.38
N ASP A 140 8.07 10.66 0.68
CA ASP A 140 8.79 11.85 1.17
C ASP A 140 8.19 12.41 2.48
N ILE A 141 6.91 12.10 2.75
CA ILE A 141 6.21 12.49 3.98
C ILE A 141 6.25 11.35 5.02
N LEU A 142 6.03 10.10 4.59
CA LEU A 142 5.99 8.94 5.49
C LEU A 142 7.36 8.61 6.09
N MET A 143 8.42 8.62 5.29
CA MET A 143 9.76 8.18 5.71
C MET A 143 10.31 9.00 6.88
N PRO A 144 10.27 10.35 6.88
CA PRO A 144 10.78 11.11 8.02
C PRO A 144 10.02 10.84 9.32
N VAL A 145 8.70 10.59 9.23
CA VAL A 145 7.87 10.30 10.40
C VAL A 145 8.16 8.91 10.95
N ALA A 146 8.29 7.91 10.08
CA ALA A 146 8.66 6.54 10.49
C ALA A 146 10.08 6.49 11.06
N GLU A 147 11.03 7.25 10.49
CA GLU A 147 12.40 7.36 11.00
C GLU A 147 12.43 8.00 12.39
N ALA A 148 11.64 9.06 12.62
CA ALA A 148 11.49 9.68 13.94
C ALA A 148 10.89 8.70 14.99
N LYS A 149 10.20 7.65 14.54
CA LYS A 149 9.66 6.56 15.35
C LYS A 149 10.58 5.33 15.42
N GLY A 150 11.79 5.41 14.86
CA GLY A 150 12.82 4.37 14.96
C GLY A 150 12.89 3.38 13.79
N TYR A 151 12.02 3.48 12.78
CA TYR A 151 12.08 2.62 11.60
C TYR A 151 12.78 3.31 10.42
N LYS A 152 13.93 2.75 10.00
CA LYS A 152 14.67 3.21 8.83
C LYS A 152 15.28 2.03 8.06
N PRO A 153 14.88 1.77 6.80
CA PRO A 153 15.56 0.81 5.95
C PRO A 153 16.89 1.36 5.43
N ASP A 154 17.80 0.48 5.01
CA ASP A 154 19.09 0.84 4.41
C ASP A 154 18.94 1.34 2.96
N SER A 155 17.86 0.93 2.27
CA SER A 155 17.52 1.34 0.91
C SER A 155 16.01 1.31 0.67
N THR A 156 15.52 2.26 -0.12
CA THR A 156 14.11 2.38 -0.55
C THR A 156 14.02 2.47 -2.06
#